data_AF-A0A1G1AEK8-F1
#
_entry.id   AF-A0A1G1AEK8-F1
#
_cell.length_a   1.000
_cell.length_b   1.000
_cell.length_c   1.000
_cell.angle_alpha   90.00
_cell.angle_beta   90.00
_cell.angle_gamma   90.00
#
_symmetry.space_group_name_H-M   'P 1'
#
loop_
_entity.id
_entity.type
_entity.pdbx_description
1 polymer ?
#
loop_
_entity_poly.entity_id
_entity_poly.type
_entity_poly.pdbx_seq_one_letter_code
_entity_poly.pdbx_strand_id
1 'polypeptide(L)'
;MWRRLFIRLNNRITALRKVRVPAGNILLILPHCLHNSSCRQDVLRSLDECKLCGQCSLAGIVRTRNDFGVITSIAGGGSQAVIQTRREDVKAVVAVACEKELFQGILEAFPKPVIAILNETPEGPCRNTNVDINKVISAIQSLLDCSRPWPGH
;
A
#
# COMPACT_ATOMS: atom_id res chain seq x y z
N MET A 1 -16.19 12.30 8.21
CA MET A 1 -16.92 12.46 6.93
C MET A 1 -16.08 13.12 5.84
N TRP A 2 -15.54 14.34 6.04
CA TRP A 2 -14.78 15.06 5.00
C TRP A 2 -13.49 14.36 4.54
N ARG A 3 -12.74 13.72 5.44
CA ARG A 3 -11.51 12.97 5.09
C ARG A 3 -11.76 11.85 4.07
N ARG A 4 -12.83 11.06 4.24
CA ARG A 4 -13.22 10.04 3.24
C ARG A 4 -13.55 10.64 1.89
N LEU A 5 -14.26 11.78 1.87
CA LEU A 5 -14.57 12.48 0.62
C LEU A 5 -13.29 12.95 -0.07
N PHE A 6 -12.37 13.54 0.67
CA PHE A 6 -11.05 13.93 0.17
C PHE A 6 -10.29 12.73 -0.43
N ILE A 7 -10.21 11.61 0.29
CA ILE A 7 -9.53 10.40 -0.19
C ILE A 7 -10.15 9.90 -1.50
N ARG A 8 -11.49 9.86 -1.58
CA ARG A 8 -12.21 9.47 -2.80
C ARG A 8 -11.92 10.41 -3.97
N LEU A 9 -11.91 11.72 -3.73
CA LEU A 9 -11.59 12.72 -4.75
C LEU A 9 -10.13 12.60 -5.20
N ASN A 10 -9.19 12.46 -4.28
CA ASN A 10 -7.78 12.22 -4.59
C ASN A 10 -7.60 10.99 -5.49
N ASN A 11 -8.22 9.86 -5.14
CA ASN A 11 -8.13 8.64 -5.95
C ASN A 11 -8.68 8.86 -7.36
N ARG A 12 -9.81 9.56 -7.49
CA ARG A 12 -10.41 9.88 -8.80
C ARG A 12 -9.50 10.80 -9.62
N ILE A 13 -8.93 11.84 -9.01
CA ILE A 13 -7.98 12.74 -9.66
C ILE A 13 -6.73 11.97 -10.09
N THR A 14 -6.18 11.12 -9.21
CA THR A 14 -5.00 10.30 -9.51
C THR A 14 -5.26 9.35 -10.67
N ALA A 15 -6.43 8.72 -10.72
CA ALA A 15 -6.83 7.88 -11.86
C ALA A 15 -6.94 8.69 -13.17
N LEU A 16 -7.46 9.93 -13.12
CA LEU A 16 -7.55 10.81 -14.28
C LEU A 16 -6.19 11.29 -14.80
N ARG A 17 -5.14 11.33 -13.94
CA ARG A 17 -3.77 11.66 -14.37
C ARG A 17 -3.16 10.60 -15.30
N LYS A 18 -3.76 9.39 -15.40
CA LYS A 18 -3.30 8.28 -16.25
C LYS A 18 -1.80 7.98 -16.11
N VAL A 19 -1.27 8.10 -14.89
CA VAL A 19 0.14 7.82 -14.62
C VAL A 19 0.40 6.34 -14.83
N ARG A 20 1.45 6.02 -15.59
CA ARG A 20 1.95 4.66 -15.83
C ARG A 20 3.43 4.64 -15.48
N VAL A 21 3.84 3.71 -14.63
CA VAL A 21 5.22 3.57 -14.16
C VAL A 21 5.61 2.09 -14.10
N PRO A 22 6.90 1.74 -14.24
CA PRO A 22 7.35 0.36 -14.05
C PRO A 22 7.03 -0.14 -12.64
N ALA A 23 6.80 -1.45 -12.49
CA ALA A 23 6.43 -2.06 -11.22
C ALA A 23 7.41 -1.72 -10.07
N GLY A 24 8.71 -1.79 -10.35
CA GLY A 24 9.78 -1.47 -9.41
C GLY A 24 9.82 0.01 -8.99
N ASN A 25 8.97 0.87 -9.54
CA ASN A 25 8.80 2.27 -9.14
C ASN A 25 7.47 2.51 -8.39
N ILE A 26 6.66 1.47 -8.18
CA ILE A 26 5.43 1.54 -7.39
C ILE A 26 5.76 1.11 -5.96
N LEU A 27 5.48 1.98 -5.00
CA LEU A 27 5.53 1.65 -3.58
C LEU A 27 4.14 1.27 -3.07
N LEU A 28 3.97 0.02 -2.66
CA LEU A 28 2.87 -0.43 -1.83
C LEU A 28 3.22 -0.25 -0.35
N ILE A 29 2.59 0.73 0.29
CA ILE A 29 2.81 1.00 1.70
C ILE A 29 1.65 0.49 2.56
N LEU A 30 2.00 -0.22 3.62
CA LEU A 30 1.07 -0.94 4.49
C LEU A 30 1.19 -0.42 5.93
N PRO A 31 0.12 -0.47 6.73
CA PRO A 31 0.17 -0.10 8.13
C PRO A 31 0.60 -1.31 8.97
N HIS A 32 1.32 -1.07 10.08
CA HIS A 32 1.73 -2.14 10.99
C HIS A 32 0.56 -2.98 11.51
N CYS A 33 -0.64 -2.40 11.59
CA CYS A 33 -1.82 -3.03 12.16
C CYS A 33 -2.48 -4.09 11.25
N LEU A 34 -1.98 -4.33 10.03
CA LEU A 34 -2.35 -5.52 9.23
C LEU A 34 -1.70 -6.81 9.76
N HIS A 35 -0.62 -6.69 10.54
CA HIS A 35 0.01 -7.84 11.15
C HIS A 35 -0.90 -8.44 12.23
N ASN A 36 -1.14 -9.75 12.16
CA ASN A 36 -1.90 -10.46 13.18
C ASN A 36 -1.11 -10.46 14.51
N SER A 37 -1.75 -10.05 15.60
CA SER A 37 -1.14 -10.02 16.93
C SER A 37 -0.60 -11.38 17.42
N SER A 38 -1.14 -12.48 16.88
CA SER A 38 -0.73 -13.84 17.21
C SER A 38 0.37 -14.39 16.30
N CYS A 39 0.75 -13.65 15.25
CA CYS A 39 1.78 -14.06 14.31
C CYS A 39 3.16 -13.87 14.94
N ARG A 40 3.99 -14.93 14.85
CA ARG A 40 5.32 -15.00 15.47
C ARG A 40 6.46 -14.60 14.53
N GLN A 41 6.16 -14.17 13.31
CA GLN A 41 7.17 -13.79 12.31
C GLN A 41 7.47 -12.29 12.41
N ASP A 42 8.72 -11.86 12.18
CA ASP A 42 9.10 -10.44 12.23
C ASP A 42 8.85 -9.74 10.88
N VAL A 43 7.59 -9.81 10.43
CA VAL A 43 7.16 -9.22 9.15
C VAL A 43 7.22 -7.69 9.13
N LEU A 44 7.29 -7.06 10.31
CA LEU A 44 7.43 -5.60 10.44
C LEU A 44 8.82 -5.15 9.98
N ARG A 45 9.85 -5.96 10.22
CA ARG A 45 11.20 -5.72 9.72
C ARG A 45 11.34 -6.11 8.26
N SER A 46 10.84 -7.27 7.87
CA SER A 46 10.84 -7.72 6.48
C SER A 46 9.62 -8.57 6.16
N LEU A 47 8.86 -8.16 5.15
CA LEU A 47 7.75 -8.95 4.61
C LEU A 47 8.19 -10.32 4.09
N ASP A 48 9.48 -10.52 3.82
CA ASP A 48 10.05 -11.79 3.36
C ASP A 48 10.02 -12.87 4.47
N GLU A 49 9.88 -12.47 5.74
CA GLU A 49 9.69 -13.40 6.86
C GLU A 49 8.27 -13.99 6.93
N CYS A 50 7.34 -13.49 6.10
CA CYS A 50 5.98 -13.99 6.09
C CYS A 50 5.94 -15.44 5.55
N LYS A 51 5.52 -16.38 6.40
CA LYS A 51 5.34 -17.80 6.03
C LYS A 51 4.06 -18.11 5.24
N LEU A 52 3.36 -17.09 4.73
CA LEU A 52 2.12 -17.24 3.95
C LEU A 52 1.05 -18.12 4.62
N CYS A 53 0.93 -18.07 5.96
CA CYS A 53 0.00 -18.91 6.73
C CYS A 53 -1.49 -18.58 6.51
N GLY A 54 -1.80 -17.45 5.87
CA GLY A 54 -3.18 -17.03 5.59
C GLY A 54 -3.93 -16.40 6.78
N GLN A 55 -3.29 -16.24 7.94
CA GLN A 55 -3.93 -15.70 9.15
C GLN A 55 -4.10 -14.16 9.16
N CYS A 56 -3.54 -13.47 8.17
CA CYS A 56 -3.73 -12.04 7.93
C CYS A 56 -3.58 -11.71 6.45
N SER A 57 -3.98 -10.50 6.06
CA SER A 57 -3.93 -10.01 4.68
C SER A 57 -2.52 -9.93 4.13
N LEU A 58 -1.48 -9.88 4.99
CA LEU A 58 -0.09 -9.82 4.56
C LEU A 58 0.31 -10.99 3.65
N ALA A 59 -0.28 -12.18 3.82
CA ALA A 59 -0.04 -13.30 2.92
C ALA A 59 -0.47 -12.98 1.48
N GLY A 60 -1.64 -12.34 1.31
CA GLY A 60 -2.11 -11.88 0.01
C GLY A 60 -1.26 -10.74 -0.55
N ILE A 61 -0.77 -9.85 0.32
CA ILE A 61 0.14 -8.77 -0.09
C ILE A 61 1.49 -9.30 -0.57
N VAL A 62 2.07 -10.29 0.11
CA VAL A 62 3.35 -10.90 -0.30
C VAL A 62 3.20 -11.61 -1.65
N ARG A 63 2.09 -12.32 -1.88
CA ARG A 63 1.79 -12.89 -3.21
C ARG A 63 1.68 -11.81 -4.28
N THR A 64 0.90 -10.76 -4.00
CA THR A 64 0.73 -9.61 -4.90
C THR A 64 2.08 -8.95 -5.23
N ARG A 65 2.96 -8.79 -4.22
CA ARG A 65 4.32 -8.27 -4.42
C ARG A 65 5.10 -9.15 -5.39
N ASN A 66 5.08 -10.46 -5.20
CA ASN A 66 5.83 -11.39 -6.03
C ASN A 66 5.29 -11.42 -7.47
N ASP A 67 3.97 -11.38 -7.63
CA ASP A 67 3.30 -11.43 -8.94
C ASP A 67 3.59 -10.17 -9.78
N PHE A 68 3.61 -8.99 -9.15
CA PHE A 68 3.76 -7.71 -9.85
C PHE A 68 5.17 -7.13 -9.81
N GLY A 69 5.99 -7.47 -8.81
CA GLY A 69 7.33 -6.90 -8.64
C GLY A 69 7.35 -5.48 -8.05
N VAL A 70 6.35 -5.13 -7.24
CA VAL A 70 6.29 -3.79 -6.63
C VAL A 70 7.17 -3.69 -5.38
N ILE A 71 7.61 -2.48 -5.04
CA ILE A 71 8.27 -2.22 -3.76
C ILE A 71 7.21 -2.28 -2.66
N THR A 72 7.49 -2.98 -1.56
CA THR A 72 6.60 -3.01 -0.39
C THR A 72 7.30 -2.47 0.85
N SER A 73 6.58 -1.72 1.68
CA SER A 73 7.05 -1.31 3.01
C SER A 73 5.91 -1.35 4.02
N ILE A 74 6.20 -1.83 5.23
CA ILE A 74 5.33 -1.59 6.38
C ILE A 74 5.81 -0.31 7.07
N ALA A 75 4.88 0.58 7.44
CA ALA A 75 5.19 1.77 8.22
C ALA A 75 4.55 1.67 9.62
N GLY A 76 5.36 1.97 10.64
CA GLY A 76 4.90 2.08 12.03
C GLY A 76 4.03 3.33 12.27
N GLY A 77 4.10 4.33 11.39
CA GLY A 77 3.27 5.52 11.42
C GLY A 77 3.55 6.49 10.26
N GLY A 78 2.82 7.61 10.24
CA GLY A 78 2.81 8.58 9.14
C GLY A 78 4.19 9.11 8.73
N SER A 79 5.06 9.48 9.68
CA SER A 79 6.38 10.03 9.35
C SER A 79 7.27 9.02 8.64
N GLN A 80 7.26 7.75 9.08
CA GLN A 80 7.98 6.68 8.38
C GLN A 80 7.41 6.46 6.98
N ALA A 81 6.09 6.52 6.84
CA ALA A 81 5.45 6.39 5.54
C ALA A 81 5.89 7.49 4.57
N VAL A 82 5.92 8.74 5.02
CA VAL A 82 6.30 9.89 4.19
C VAL A 82 7.77 9.84 3.78
N ILE A 83 8.66 9.33 4.64
CA ILE A 83 10.07 9.11 4.25
C ILE A 83 10.15 8.10 3.10
N GLN A 84 9.42 6.98 3.18
CA GLN A 84 9.42 5.97 2.12
C GLN A 84 8.82 6.51 0.81
N THR A 85 7.75 7.30 0.88
CA THR A 85 7.15 7.87 -0.34
C THR A 85 8.06 8.90 -1.01
N ARG A 86 9.02 9.50 -0.31
CA ARG A 86 9.95 10.51 -0.86
C ARG A 86 11.17 9.94 -1.56
N ARG A 87 11.45 8.64 -1.43
CA ARG A 87 12.56 8.00 -2.14
C ARG A 87 12.50 8.28 -3.64
N GLU A 88 13.68 8.42 -4.26
CA GLU A 88 13.82 8.82 -5.67
C GLU A 88 13.31 7.76 -6.64
N ASP A 89 13.45 6.48 -6.29
CA ASP A 89 12.98 5.33 -7.05
C ASP A 89 11.45 5.21 -7.04
N VAL A 90 10.77 5.77 -6.04
CA VAL A 90 9.30 5.72 -5.93
C VAL A 90 8.67 6.79 -6.81
N LYS A 91 7.91 6.37 -7.84
CA LYS A 91 7.22 7.28 -8.76
C LYS A 91 5.70 7.27 -8.57
N ALA A 92 5.13 6.22 -8.01
CA ALA A 92 3.73 6.15 -7.61
C ALA A 92 3.56 5.35 -6.32
N VAL A 93 2.48 5.61 -5.58
CA VAL A 93 2.22 4.99 -4.28
C VAL A 93 0.82 4.37 -4.26
N VAL A 94 0.74 3.14 -3.76
CA VAL A 94 -0.51 2.52 -3.30
C VAL A 94 -0.43 2.48 -1.77
N ALA A 95 -1.30 3.21 -1.08
CA ALA A 95 -1.24 3.35 0.37
C ALA A 95 -2.46 2.69 1.02
N VAL A 96 -2.21 1.77 1.95
CA VAL A 96 -3.23 1.16 2.81
C VAL A 96 -3.10 1.73 4.22
N ALA A 97 -4.14 2.35 4.76
CA ALA A 97 -4.14 2.84 6.15
C ALA A 97 -5.55 3.27 6.60
N CYS A 98 -5.64 3.80 7.83
CA CYS A 98 -6.84 4.43 8.34
C CYS A 98 -7.09 5.81 7.68
N GLU A 99 -8.29 6.36 7.83
CA GLU A 99 -8.66 7.67 7.23
C GLU A 99 -7.72 8.81 7.63
N LYS A 100 -7.25 8.82 8.88
CA LYS A 100 -6.41 9.90 9.41
C LYS A 100 -5.05 9.91 8.72
N GLU A 101 -4.41 8.75 8.66
CA GLU A 101 -3.09 8.57 8.07
C GLU A 101 -3.10 8.75 6.56
N LEU A 102 -4.10 8.20 5.85
CA LEU A 102 -4.22 8.41 4.40
C LEU A 102 -4.36 9.89 4.06
N PHE A 103 -5.23 10.61 4.79
CA PHE A 103 -5.42 12.04 4.55
C PHE A 103 -4.12 12.84 4.71
N GLN A 104 -3.39 12.64 5.81
CA GLN A 104 -2.12 13.34 6.06
C GLN A 104 -1.04 12.91 5.07
N GLY A 105 -0.91 11.61 4.82
CA GLY A 105 0.09 11.05 3.91
C GLY A 105 -0.09 11.51 2.46
N ILE A 106 -1.33 11.64 1.97
CA ILE A 106 -1.61 12.20 0.63
C ILE A 106 -1.13 13.65 0.54
N LEU A 107 -1.41 14.48 1.55
CA LEU A 107 -0.99 15.88 1.56
C LEU A 107 0.54 16.00 1.56
N GLU A 108 1.22 15.19 2.38
CA GLU A 108 2.68 15.24 2.53
C GLU A 108 3.44 14.62 1.34
N ALA A 109 2.78 13.75 0.56
CA ALA A 109 3.34 13.13 -0.64
C ALA A 109 3.09 13.97 -1.92
N PHE A 110 2.31 15.05 -1.86
CA PHE A 110 2.04 15.87 -3.04
C PHE A 110 3.34 16.42 -3.66
N PRO A 111 3.52 16.38 -5.00
CA PRO A 111 2.55 16.03 -6.05
C PRO A 111 2.57 14.56 -6.51
N LYS A 112 3.22 13.66 -5.77
CA LYS A 112 3.36 12.24 -6.13
C LYS A 112 1.98 11.58 -6.23
N PRO A 113 1.70 10.76 -7.27
CA PRO A 113 0.42 10.08 -7.40
C PRO A 113 0.27 9.02 -6.32
N VAL A 114 -0.82 9.13 -5.56
CA VAL A 114 -1.16 8.21 -4.46
C VAL A 114 -2.56 7.66 -4.68
N ILE A 115 -2.68 6.33 -4.76
CA ILE A 115 -3.97 5.64 -4.66
C ILE A 115 -4.12 5.13 -3.23
N ALA A 116 -5.13 5.63 -2.54
CA ALA A 116 -5.35 5.37 -1.13
C ALA A 116 -6.48 4.36 -0.90
N ILE A 117 -6.21 3.30 -0.14
CA ILE A 117 -7.14 2.22 0.17
C ILE A 117 -7.34 2.21 1.68
N LEU A 118 -8.59 2.36 2.10
CA LEU A 118 -8.93 2.28 3.52
C LEU A 118 -8.78 0.83 4.00
N ASN A 119 -8.10 0.64 5.12
CA ASN A 119 -8.13 -0.63 5.83
C ASN A 119 -9.48 -0.83 6.54
N GLU A 120 -9.76 -2.09 6.83
CA GLU A 120 -10.93 -2.56 7.55
C GLU A 120 -10.52 -2.88 8.99
N THR A 121 -11.38 -2.56 9.95
CA THR A 121 -11.08 -2.66 11.38
C THR A 121 -12.06 -3.62 12.08
N PRO A 122 -11.98 -4.94 11.79
CA PRO A 122 -12.93 -5.92 12.33
C PRO A 122 -12.82 -6.05 13.86
N GLU A 123 -11.62 -5.88 14.41
CA GLU A 123 -11.33 -5.93 15.85
C GLU A 123 -11.12 -4.53 16.46
N GLY A 124 -11.66 -3.50 15.82
CA GLY A 124 -11.46 -2.11 16.23
C GLY A 124 -10.19 -1.46 15.66
N PRO A 125 -9.90 -0.21 16.06
CA PRO A 125 -8.82 0.57 15.46
C PRO A 125 -7.45 -0.01 15.82
N CYS A 126 -6.56 -0.03 14.83
CA CYS A 126 -5.14 -0.39 15.00
C CYS A 126 -4.88 -1.79 15.58
N ARG A 127 -5.82 -2.73 15.46
CA ARG A 127 -5.66 -4.12 15.88
C ARG A 127 -6.21 -5.06 14.81
N ASN A 128 -5.38 -6.02 14.37
CA ASN A 128 -5.75 -7.06 13.42
C ASN A 128 -6.60 -6.54 12.25
N THR A 129 -6.16 -5.42 11.68
CA THR A 129 -6.86 -4.77 10.58
C THR A 129 -6.73 -5.61 9.32
N ASN A 130 -7.65 -5.43 8.40
CA ASN A 130 -7.71 -6.17 7.15
C ASN A 130 -7.70 -5.20 5.95
N VAL A 131 -7.47 -5.73 4.76
CA VAL A 131 -7.61 -4.98 3.52
C VAL A 131 -8.09 -5.91 2.42
N ASP A 132 -8.99 -5.39 1.59
CA ASP A 132 -9.43 -6.08 0.37
C ASP A 132 -8.29 -6.11 -0.65
N ILE A 133 -7.70 -7.30 -0.81
CA ILE A 133 -6.58 -7.54 -1.72
C ILE A 133 -6.95 -7.23 -3.18
N ASN A 134 -8.21 -7.39 -3.59
CA ASN A 134 -8.61 -7.08 -4.96
C ASN A 134 -8.50 -5.57 -5.25
N LYS A 135 -8.76 -4.72 -4.24
CA LYS A 135 -8.56 -3.27 -4.37
C LYS A 135 -7.07 -2.92 -4.50
N VAL A 136 -6.20 -3.64 -3.79
CA VAL A 136 -4.75 -3.47 -3.88
C VAL A 136 -4.26 -3.85 -5.27
N ILE A 137 -4.64 -5.03 -5.77
CA ILE A 137 -4.30 -5.51 -7.11
C ILE A 137 -4.78 -4.51 -8.18
N SER A 138 -6.05 -4.08 -8.11
CA SER A 138 -6.61 -3.12 -9.06
C SER A 138 -5.87 -1.78 -9.03
N ALA A 139 -5.49 -1.30 -7.85
CA ALA A 139 -4.73 -0.06 -7.70
C ALA A 139 -3.35 -0.17 -8.36
N ILE A 140 -2.64 -1.28 -8.12
CA ILE A 140 -1.34 -1.55 -8.75
C ILE A 140 -1.49 -1.60 -10.28
N GLN A 141 -2.43 -2.40 -10.80
CA GLN A 141 -2.69 -2.53 -12.24
C GLN A 141 -3.04 -1.19 -12.92
N SER A 142 -3.71 -0.29 -12.21
CA SER A 142 -4.05 1.04 -12.74
C SER A 142 -2.83 1.94 -12.95
N LEU A 143 -1.73 1.70 -12.21
CA LEU A 143 -0.49 2.46 -12.25
C LEU A 143 0.62 1.75 -13.05
N LEU A 144 0.51 0.44 -13.26
CA LEU A 144 1.51 -0.35 -13.97
C LEU A 144 1.61 0.06 -15.43
N ASP A 145 2.83 0.33 -15.88
CA ASP A 145 3.16 0.40 -17.29
C ASP A 145 3.36 -1.02 -17.86
N CYS A 146 2.51 -1.41 -18.80
CA CYS A 146 2.59 -2.72 -19.46
C CYS A 146 3.70 -2.81 -20.51
N SER A 147 4.46 -1.72 -20.74
CA SER A 147 5.49 -1.66 -21.79
C SER A 147 6.76 -2.46 -21.48
N ARG A 148 6.94 -2.96 -20.24
CA ARG A 148 8.09 -3.79 -19.85
C ARG A 148 7.65 -4.98 -19.00
N PRO A 149 7.94 -6.23 -19.40
CA PRO A 149 7.75 -7.38 -18.51
C PRO A 149 8.66 -7.24 -17.29
N TRP A 150 8.12 -7.57 -16.12
CA TRP A 150 8.91 -7.74 -14.90
C TRP A 150 9.90 -8.89 -15.11
N PRO A 151 11.22 -8.72 -14.88
CA PRO A 151 12.26 -9.71 -15.16
C PRO A 151 12.31 -10.86 -14.13
N GLY A 152 11.16 -11.26 -13.56
CA GLY A 152 11.06 -12.12 -12.39
C GLY A 152 10.87 -13.63 -12.66
N HIS A 153 11.20 -14.14 -13.85
CA HIS A 153 11.29 -15.57 -14.15
C HIS A 153 12.53 -15.86 -14.98
#